data_AF-A0A9C9G060-F1
#
_entry.id   AF-A0A9C9G060-F1
#
_cell.length_a   1.000
_cell.length_b   1.000
_cell.length_c   1.000
_cell.angle_alpha   90.00
_cell.angle_beta   90.00
_cell.angle_gamma   90.00
#
_symmetry.space_group_name_H-M   'P 1'
#
loop_
_entity.id
_entity.type
_entity.pdbx_description
1 polymer ?
#
loop_
_entity_poly.entity_id
_entity_poly.type
_entity_poly.pdbx_seq_one_letter_code
_entity_poly.pdbx_strand_id
1 'polypeptide(L)'
;MPGWFITGTDTGVGKTCFAVALVNALKATGARVAAMKPVASGCERTQAGLRNTDALQLLQAVGINQDYASINPYAFPEPIAPHLAARLQGNEIALEPIVSRAQYLYDHNEYLVVEGVGGWQVPLNETDTVADLAVKLQLPVILVVGMRLGCLNH
;
A
#
# COMPACT_ATOMS: atom_id res chain seq x y z
N MET A 1 5.45 6.04 15.06
CA MET A 1 5.52 4.77 14.30
C MET A 1 6.70 4.84 13.33
N PRO A 2 7.87 4.22 13.63
CA PRO A 2 8.94 4.00 12.66
C PRO A 2 8.45 3.20 11.46
N GLY A 3 8.82 3.63 10.26
CA GLY A 3 8.32 3.05 9.02
C GLY A 3 8.50 3.99 7.84
N TRP A 4 7.95 3.57 6.70
CA TRP A 4 8.00 4.34 5.45
C TRP A 4 6.72 4.18 4.65
N PHE A 5 6.31 5.27 4.00
CA PHE A 5 5.29 5.27 2.98
C PHE A 5 5.95 5.23 1.60
N ILE A 6 5.76 4.13 0.87
CA ILE A 6 6.31 3.92 -0.46
C ILE A 6 5.28 4.37 -1.49
N THR A 7 5.60 5.40 -2.25
CA THR A 7 4.77 5.88 -3.36
C THR A 7 5.58 5.87 -4.65
N GLY A 8 4.96 6.30 -5.74
CA GLY A 8 5.63 6.35 -7.03
C GLY A 8 5.06 7.43 -7.93
N THR A 9 5.78 7.71 -9.01
CA THR A 9 5.31 8.68 -10.02
C THR A 9 4.19 8.11 -10.89
N ASP A 10 4.10 6.78 -10.99
CA ASP A 10 3.09 6.09 -11.81
C ASP A 10 2.82 4.66 -11.29
N THR A 11 1.87 3.98 -11.91
CA THR A 11 1.66 2.53 -11.79
C THR A 11 2.79 1.78 -12.49
N GLY A 12 3.22 0.63 -11.94
CA GLY A 12 4.26 -0.20 -12.56
C GLY A 12 5.70 0.31 -12.45
N VAL A 13 5.97 1.43 -11.77
CA VAL A 13 7.33 1.99 -11.59
C VAL A 13 8.25 1.17 -10.66
N GLY A 14 7.76 0.07 -10.09
CA GLY A 14 8.54 -0.80 -9.20
C GLY A 14 8.31 -0.59 -7.70
N LYS A 15 7.23 0.07 -7.29
CA LYS A 15 6.88 0.27 -5.87
C LYS A 15 6.90 -1.03 -5.06
N THR A 16 6.18 -2.05 -5.53
CA THR A 16 6.10 -3.37 -4.89
C THR A 16 7.46 -4.03 -4.73
N CYS A 17 8.27 -4.01 -5.79
CA CYS A 17 9.61 -4.58 -5.78
C CYS A 17 10.48 -3.91 -4.72
N PHE A 18 10.46 -2.57 -4.66
CA PHE A 18 11.18 -1.81 -3.66
C PHE A 18 10.66 -2.09 -2.23
N ALA A 19 9.34 -2.08 -2.03
CA ALA A 19 8.71 -2.32 -0.73
C ALA A 19 9.04 -3.72 -0.19
N VAL A 20 8.98 -4.75 -1.04
CA VAL A 20 9.39 -6.12 -0.70
C VAL A 20 10.88 -6.20 -0.34
N ALA A 21 11.74 -5.54 -1.12
CA ALA A 21 13.18 -5.50 -0.84
C ALA A 21 13.47 -4.82 0.51
N LEU A 22 12.79 -3.71 0.81
CA LEU A 22 12.91 -3.00 2.08
C LEU A 22 12.44 -3.87 3.26
N VAL A 23 11.28 -4.53 3.14
CA VAL A 23 10.77 -5.47 4.16
C VAL A 23 11.80 -6.57 4.43
N ASN A 24 12.34 -7.19 3.39
CA ASN A 24 13.33 -8.26 3.54
C ASN A 24 14.64 -7.76 4.16
N ALA A 25 15.11 -6.57 3.77
CA ALA A 25 16.32 -5.96 4.33
C ALA A 25 16.17 -5.69 5.84
N LEU A 26 15.03 -5.14 6.26
CA LEU A 26 14.72 -4.91 7.68
C LEU A 26 14.62 -6.23 8.45
N LYS A 27 13.94 -7.24 7.88
CA LYS A 27 13.87 -8.58 8.50
C LYS A 27 15.25 -9.23 8.66
N ALA A 28 16.17 -8.99 7.71
CA ALA A 28 17.53 -9.52 7.78
C ALA A 28 18.34 -8.93 8.96
N THR A 29 17.92 -7.79 9.53
CA THR A 29 18.50 -7.26 10.77
C THR A 29 17.89 -7.87 12.03
N GLY A 30 16.97 -8.84 11.90
CA GLY A 30 16.23 -9.44 13.01
C GLY A 30 14.98 -8.65 13.45
N ALA A 31 14.64 -7.56 12.77
CA ALA A 31 13.50 -6.73 13.15
C ALA A 31 12.15 -7.39 12.78
N ARG A 32 11.13 -7.13 13.59
CA ARG A 32 9.73 -7.46 13.25
C ARG A 32 9.15 -6.37 12.35
N VAL A 33 8.68 -6.76 11.18
CA VAL A 33 8.22 -5.82 10.14
C VAL A 33 6.82 -6.19 9.70
N ALA A 34 5.91 -5.21 9.75
CA ALA A 34 4.62 -5.29 9.11
C ALA A 34 4.64 -4.56 7.76
N ALA A 35 3.75 -4.97 6.87
CA ALA A 35 3.55 -4.30 5.59
C ALA A 35 2.05 -4.03 5.34
N MET A 36 1.75 -3.04 4.52
CA MET A 36 0.36 -2.72 4.14
C MET A 36 0.29 -2.22 2.70
N LYS A 37 -0.68 -2.72 1.94
CA LYS A 37 -1.13 -2.17 0.65
C LYS A 37 -2.58 -1.74 0.86
N PRO A 38 -2.82 -0.59 1.50
CA PRO A 38 -4.12 -0.26 2.09
C PRO A 38 -5.25 -0.27 1.07
N VAL A 39 -4.94 0.12 -0.17
CA VAL A 39 -5.89 0.23 -1.27
C VAL A 39 -5.31 -0.45 -2.51
N ALA A 40 -6.12 -1.27 -3.16
CA ALA A 40 -5.78 -1.91 -4.42
C ALA A 40 -7.02 -2.07 -5.31
N SER A 41 -6.84 -1.80 -6.59
CA SER A 41 -7.82 -2.05 -7.65
C SER A 41 -7.29 -3.13 -8.60
N GLY A 42 -8.15 -3.70 -9.45
CA GLY A 42 -7.77 -4.82 -10.32
C GLY A 42 -7.49 -6.12 -9.58
N CYS A 43 -8.16 -6.36 -8.44
CA CYS A 43 -8.00 -7.58 -7.67
C CYS A 43 -8.67 -8.78 -8.33
N GLU A 44 -8.01 -9.93 -8.32
CA GLU A 44 -8.57 -11.18 -8.82
C GLU A 44 -9.46 -11.85 -7.78
N ARG A 45 -10.60 -12.41 -8.22
CA ARG A 45 -11.47 -13.19 -7.33
C ARG A 45 -10.95 -14.62 -7.19
N THR A 46 -10.55 -14.97 -5.98
CA THR A 46 -10.06 -16.31 -5.61
C THR A 46 -11.02 -16.98 -4.63
N GLN A 47 -10.78 -18.27 -4.30
CA GLN A 47 -11.54 -18.97 -3.26
C GLN A 47 -11.41 -18.30 -1.88
N ALA A 48 -10.30 -17.58 -1.63
CA ALA A 48 -10.06 -16.89 -0.37
C ALA A 48 -10.57 -15.42 -0.39
N GLY A 49 -11.27 -15.01 -1.45
CA GLY A 49 -11.74 -13.64 -1.68
C GLY A 49 -10.91 -12.90 -2.72
N LEU A 50 -11.08 -11.57 -2.80
CA LEU A 50 -10.31 -10.72 -3.70
C LEU A 50 -8.83 -10.71 -3.31
N ARG A 51 -7.94 -10.82 -4.30
CA ARG A 51 -6.49 -10.81 -4.13
C ARG A 51 -5.81 -9.89 -5.12
N ASN A 52 -4.94 -9.04 -4.61
CA ASN A 52 -4.07 -8.18 -5.39
C ASN A 52 -2.64 -8.75 -5.36
N THR A 53 -2.01 -8.79 -6.53
CA THR A 53 -0.66 -9.36 -6.70
C THR A 53 0.41 -8.60 -5.91
N ASP A 54 0.29 -7.28 -5.74
CA ASP A 54 1.24 -6.50 -4.93
C ASP A 54 1.06 -6.82 -3.44
N ALA A 55 -0.18 -6.83 -2.96
CA ALA A 55 -0.50 -7.20 -1.58
C ALA A 55 -0.06 -8.62 -1.23
N LEU A 56 -0.18 -9.58 -2.17
CA LEU A 56 0.30 -10.95 -1.99
C LEU A 56 1.84 -11.02 -1.90
N GLN A 57 2.57 -10.24 -2.71
CA GLN A 57 4.03 -10.19 -2.62
C GLN A 57 4.50 -9.60 -1.28
N LEU A 58 3.84 -8.54 -0.80
CA LEU A 58 4.09 -8.00 0.54
C LEU A 58 3.78 -9.02 1.64
N LEU A 59 2.65 -9.73 1.53
CA LEU A 59 2.27 -10.79 2.45
C LEU A 59 3.33 -11.89 2.54
N GLN A 60 3.83 -12.33 1.38
CA GLN A 60 4.90 -13.32 1.32
C GLN A 60 6.19 -12.80 1.96
N ALA A 61 6.53 -11.52 1.74
CA ALA A 61 7.73 -10.90 2.30
C ALA A 61 7.68 -10.79 3.83
N VAL A 62 6.53 -10.41 4.41
CA VAL A 62 6.37 -10.37 5.88
C VAL A 62 6.29 -11.77 6.49
N GLY A 63 5.62 -12.71 5.81
CA GLY A 63 5.44 -14.10 6.24
C GLY A 63 4.17 -14.33 7.05
N ILE A 64 4.14 -15.40 7.86
CA ILE A 64 2.94 -15.91 8.54
C ILE A 64 2.37 -15.02 9.67
N ASN A 65 3.04 -13.90 9.98
CA ASN A 65 2.68 -13.04 11.11
C ASN A 65 1.57 -12.03 10.78
N GLN A 66 1.02 -12.08 9.57
CA GLN A 66 0.03 -11.12 9.11
C GLN A 66 -1.00 -11.78 8.18
N ASP A 67 -2.27 -11.39 8.28
CA ASP A 67 -3.36 -11.83 7.43
C ASP A 67 -3.54 -10.92 6.20
N TYR A 68 -4.10 -11.44 5.10
CA TYR A 68 -4.30 -10.64 3.89
C TYR A 68 -5.18 -9.39 4.14
N ALA A 69 -6.21 -9.51 4.97
CA ALA A 69 -7.14 -8.41 5.23
C ALA A 69 -6.55 -7.29 6.11
N SER A 70 -5.39 -7.50 6.75
CA SER A 70 -4.64 -6.41 7.37
C SER A 70 -3.70 -5.72 6.40
N ILE A 71 -3.20 -6.44 5.39
CA ILE A 71 -2.39 -5.84 4.33
C ILE A 71 -3.25 -5.00 3.39
N ASN A 72 -4.34 -5.57 2.87
CA ASN A 72 -5.16 -4.94 1.83
C ASN A 72 -6.65 -4.91 2.22
N PRO A 73 -7.04 -3.99 3.13
CA PRO A 73 -8.42 -3.85 3.58
C PRO A 73 -9.37 -3.32 2.49
N TYR A 74 -8.89 -2.45 1.59
CA TYR A 74 -9.67 -1.98 0.44
C TYR A 74 -9.17 -2.66 -0.84
N ALA A 75 -9.88 -3.72 -1.24
CA ALA A 75 -9.60 -4.53 -2.42
C ALA A 75 -10.79 -4.45 -3.39
N PHE A 76 -10.57 -3.95 -4.60
CA PHE A 76 -11.63 -3.80 -5.61
C PHE A 76 -11.28 -4.57 -6.90
N PRO A 77 -12.25 -5.26 -7.53
CA PRO A 77 -11.97 -6.05 -8.72
C PRO A 77 -11.75 -5.21 -9.98
N GLU A 78 -12.35 -4.02 -10.08
CA GLU A 78 -12.26 -3.19 -11.29
C GLU A 78 -10.85 -2.59 -11.41
N PRO A 79 -10.14 -2.77 -12.55
CA PRO A 79 -8.79 -2.23 -12.76
C PRO A 79 -8.83 -0.75 -13.17
N ILE A 80 -9.48 0.08 -12.36
CA ILE A 80 -9.66 1.52 -12.57
C ILE A 80 -9.15 2.31 -11.35
N ALA A 81 -9.28 3.64 -11.39
CA ALA A 81 -8.92 4.50 -10.27
C ALA A 81 -9.64 4.06 -8.97
N PRO A 82 -8.98 4.03 -7.80
CA PRO A 82 -9.52 3.43 -6.59
C PRO A 82 -10.88 3.98 -6.15
N HIS A 83 -11.05 5.31 -6.14
CA HIS A 83 -12.33 5.95 -5.78
C HIS A 83 -13.49 5.52 -6.70
N LEU A 84 -13.23 5.33 -8.00
CA LEU A 84 -14.24 4.84 -8.94
C LEU A 84 -14.57 3.37 -8.70
N ALA A 85 -13.55 2.53 -8.47
CA ALA A 85 -13.74 1.11 -8.18
C ALA A 85 -14.54 0.92 -6.88
N ALA A 86 -14.24 1.69 -5.84
CA ALA A 86 -15.00 1.71 -4.60
C ALA A 86 -16.47 2.07 -4.84
N ARG A 87 -16.72 3.15 -5.58
CA ARG A 87 -18.08 3.62 -5.90
C ARG A 87 -18.90 2.57 -6.67
N LEU A 88 -18.30 1.87 -7.62
CA LEU A 88 -18.97 0.78 -8.37
C LEU A 88 -19.36 -0.39 -7.44
N GLN A 89 -18.61 -0.60 -6.37
CA GLN A 89 -18.88 -1.60 -5.35
C GLN A 89 -19.79 -1.08 -4.22
N GLY A 90 -20.34 0.14 -4.35
CA GLY A 90 -21.16 0.78 -3.31
C GLY A 90 -20.39 1.10 -2.03
N ASN A 91 -19.07 1.21 -2.13
CA ASN A 91 -18.15 1.47 -1.02
C ASN A 91 -17.52 2.86 -1.13
N GLU A 92 -17.00 3.35 0.00
CA GLU A 92 -16.17 4.54 0.07
C GLU A 92 -14.86 4.23 0.79
N ILE A 93 -13.74 4.73 0.25
CA ILE A 93 -12.43 4.58 0.89
C ILE A 93 -12.28 5.69 1.93
N ALA A 94 -12.33 5.32 3.21
CA ALA A 94 -12.07 6.23 4.32
C ALA A 94 -10.62 6.05 4.82
N LEU A 95 -9.97 7.15 5.19
CA LEU A 95 -8.58 7.08 5.67
C LEU A 95 -8.47 6.57 7.11
N GLU A 96 -9.43 6.89 7.98
CA GLU A 96 -9.43 6.55 9.41
C GLU A 96 -9.32 5.04 9.67
N PRO A 97 -10.04 4.15 8.98
CA PRO A 97 -9.84 2.71 9.09
C PRO A 97 -8.43 2.28 8.69
N ILE A 98 -7.85 2.89 7.65
CA ILE A 98 -6.47 2.61 7.19
C ILE A 98 -5.47 2.99 8.29
N VAL A 99 -5.60 4.19 8.85
CA VAL A 99 -4.70 4.69 9.90
C VAL A 99 -4.82 3.82 11.17
N SER A 100 -6.04 3.48 11.57
CA SER A 100 -6.27 2.63 12.74
C SER A 100 -5.64 1.24 12.56
N ARG A 101 -5.76 0.67 11.36
CA ARG A 101 -5.14 -0.62 11.03
C ARG A 101 -3.62 -0.54 10.96
N ALA A 102 -3.08 0.54 10.40
CA ALA A 102 -1.64 0.81 10.37
C ALA A 102 -1.06 0.89 11.78
N GLN A 103 -1.72 1.62 12.69
CA GLN A 103 -1.33 1.71 14.09
C GLN A 103 -1.36 0.34 14.77
N TYR A 104 -2.43 -0.44 14.59
CA TYR A 104 -2.53 -1.80 15.13
C TYR A 104 -1.39 -2.70 14.64
N LEU A 105 -1.07 -2.66 13.34
CA LEU A 105 0.04 -3.43 12.77
C LEU A 105 1.38 -3.03 13.38
N TYR A 106 1.59 -1.74 13.56
CA TYR A 106 2.80 -1.22 14.19
C TYR A 106 2.92 -1.61 15.67
N ASP A 107 1.84 -1.57 16.45
CA ASP A 107 1.89 -1.91 17.88
C ASP A 107 2.41 -3.35 18.15
N HIS A 108 2.34 -4.22 17.14
CA HIS A 108 2.81 -5.61 17.20
C HIS A 108 4.14 -5.86 16.46
N ASN A 109 4.75 -4.81 15.91
CA ASN A 109 5.98 -4.87 15.11
C ASN A 109 6.92 -3.71 15.48
N GLU A 110 8.08 -3.62 14.83
CA GLU A 110 9.05 -2.54 15.04
C GLU A 110 9.03 -1.52 13.90
N TYR A 111 8.74 -1.99 12.69
CA TYR A 111 8.61 -1.15 11.49
C TYR A 111 7.33 -1.46 10.73
N LEU A 112 6.76 -0.42 10.11
CA LEU A 112 5.66 -0.53 9.15
C LEU A 112 6.09 -0.02 7.78
N VAL A 113 5.92 -0.85 6.74
CA VAL A 113 6.08 -0.44 5.34
C VAL A 113 4.70 -0.33 4.68
N VAL A 114 4.29 0.87 4.29
CA VAL A 114 3.00 1.10 3.62
C VAL A 114 3.25 1.39 2.15
N GLU A 115 2.73 0.56 1.25
CA GLU A 115 2.79 0.79 -0.19
C GLU A 115 1.52 1.49 -0.70
N GLY A 116 1.67 2.69 -1.26
CA GLY A 116 0.58 3.42 -1.91
C GLY A 116 0.08 2.78 -3.20
N VAL A 117 -0.98 3.35 -3.76
CA VAL A 117 -1.61 2.90 -5.02
C VAL A 117 -1.41 3.97 -6.10
N GLY A 118 -1.07 3.56 -7.32
CA GLY A 118 -0.86 4.49 -8.43
C GLY A 118 0.20 5.57 -8.13
N GLY A 119 -0.10 6.82 -8.50
CA GLY A 119 0.74 8.00 -8.29
C GLY A 119 0.37 8.85 -7.06
N TRP A 120 1.18 9.86 -6.77
CA TRP A 120 1.06 10.71 -5.56
C TRP A 120 -0.29 11.42 -5.40
N GLN A 121 -0.88 11.92 -6.50
CA GLN A 121 -2.16 12.63 -6.50
C GLN A 121 -3.36 11.75 -6.84
N VAL A 122 -3.20 10.41 -6.81
CA VAL A 122 -4.34 9.53 -7.12
C VAL A 122 -5.44 9.74 -6.06
N PRO A 123 -6.68 10.04 -6.47
CA PRO A 123 -7.80 10.18 -5.55
C PRO A 123 -8.20 8.83 -4.95
N LEU A 124 -8.32 8.81 -3.63
CA LEU A 124 -8.82 7.69 -2.83
C LEU A 124 -10.32 7.82 -2.60
N ASN A 125 -10.80 9.05 -2.39
CA ASN A 125 -12.22 9.39 -2.33
C ASN A 125 -12.44 10.77 -2.97
N GLU A 126 -13.57 11.43 -2.70
CA GLU A 126 -13.90 12.74 -3.28
C GLU A 126 -13.03 13.90 -2.74
N THR A 127 -12.39 13.72 -1.58
CA THR A 127 -11.64 14.77 -0.88
C THR A 127 -10.16 14.46 -0.67
N ASP A 128 -9.80 13.18 -0.59
CA ASP A 128 -8.47 12.72 -0.21
C ASP A 128 -7.76 12.03 -1.37
N THR A 129 -6.43 12.23 -1.40
CA THR A 129 -5.50 11.57 -2.30
C THR A 129 -4.54 10.64 -1.54
N VAL A 130 -3.70 9.93 -2.29
CA VAL A 130 -2.59 9.15 -1.73
C VAL A 130 -1.63 10.03 -0.90
N ALA A 131 -1.43 11.29 -1.27
CA ALA A 131 -0.64 12.24 -0.51
C ALA A 131 -1.24 12.50 0.88
N ASP A 132 -2.56 12.70 0.95
CA ASP A 132 -3.27 12.95 2.20
C ASP A 132 -3.20 11.74 3.13
N LEU A 133 -3.27 10.53 2.58
CA LEU A 133 -3.05 9.30 3.35
C LEU A 133 -1.64 9.25 3.96
N ALA A 134 -0.60 9.61 3.18
CA ALA A 134 0.77 9.63 3.68
C ALA A 134 0.95 10.67 4.81
N VAL A 135 0.35 11.86 4.67
CA VAL A 135 0.32 12.90 5.71
C VAL A 135 -0.36 12.37 6.96
N LYS A 136 -1.52 11.73 6.83
CA LYS A 136 -2.31 11.22 7.96
C LYS A 136 -1.61 10.10 8.72
N LEU A 137 -0.83 9.27 8.02
CA LEU A 137 0.01 8.23 8.62
C LEU A 137 1.28 8.78 9.28
N GLN A 138 1.66 10.02 8.99
CA GLN A 138 2.88 10.67 9.49
C GLN A 138 4.16 9.85 9.24
N LEU A 139 4.19 9.12 8.12
CA LEU A 139 5.33 8.30 7.73
C LEU A 139 6.26 9.08 6.79
N PRO A 140 7.59 8.95 6.95
CA PRO A 140 8.54 9.38 5.94
C PRO A 140 8.23 8.77 4.58
N VAL A 141 8.26 9.58 3.52
CA VAL A 141 7.91 9.15 2.17
C VAL A 141 9.16 8.73 1.40
N ILE A 142 9.08 7.58 0.74
CA ILE A 142 10.02 7.16 -0.30
C ILE A 142 9.30 7.21 -1.64
N LEU A 143 9.81 8.03 -2.56
CA LEU A 143 9.28 8.15 -3.92
C LEU A 143 10.05 7.23 -4.86
N VAL A 144 9.37 6.22 -5.39
CA VAL A 144 9.93 5.31 -6.40
C VAL A 144 9.67 5.89 -7.80
N VAL A 145 10.75 6.13 -8.52
CA VAL A 145 10.71 6.73 -9.85
C VAL A 145 11.15 5.70 -10.89
N GLY A 146 10.35 5.51 -11.94
CA GLY A 146 10.72 4.64 -13.05
C GLY A 146 11.87 5.26 -13.86
N MET A 147 12.90 4.48 -14.19
CA MET A 147 14.02 4.95 -15.00
C MET A 147 13.59 5.11 -16.46
N ARG A 148 13.22 6.33 -16.84
CA ARG A 148 12.87 6.73 -18.21
C ARG A 148 13.31 8.17 -18.46
N LEU A 149 13.50 8.52 -19.74
CA LEU A 149 13.81 9.90 -20.11
C LEU A 149 12.73 10.86 -19.55
N GLY A 150 13.16 11.94 -18.91
CA GLY A 150 12.27 12.93 -18.28
C GLY A 150 11.85 12.62 -16.84
N CYS A 151 12.29 11.50 -16.24
CA CYS A 151 11.84 11.11 -14.90
C CYS A 151 12.29 12.04 -13.75
N LEU A 152 13.34 12.83 -13.95
CA LEU A 152 13.80 13.85 -12.98
C LEU A 152 12.89 15.08 -12.92
N ASN A 153 12.15 15.37 -14.00
CA ASN A 153 11.24 16.51 -14.09
C ASN A 153 9.79 16.17 -13.68
N HIS A 154 9.50 14.87 -13.54
CA HIS A 154 8.15 14.34 -13.40
C HIS A 154 7.50 14.61 -12.06
#